data_AF-A0A3C0TS66-F1
#
_entry.id   AF-A0A3C0TS66-F1
#
_cell.length_a   1.000
_cell.length_b   1.000
_cell.length_c   1.000
_cell.angle_alpha   90.00
_cell.angle_beta   90.00
_cell.angle_gamma   90.00
#
_symmetry.space_group_name_H-M   'P 1'
#
loop_
_entity.id
_entity.type
_entity.pdbx_description
1 polymer ?
#
loop_
_entity_poly.entity_id
_entity_poly.type
_entity_poly.pdbx_seq_one_letter_code
_entity_poly.pdbx_strand_id
1 'polypeptide(L)' 'MLHFARWKIAVILFALIGGIIVSLPNLFSDERLAGLPDWLPRQKIVLGLDLQGGS' A
#
# COMPACT_ATOMS: atom_id res chain seq x y z
N MET A 1 9.02 -27.15 16.02
CA MET A 1 7.83 -26.32 15.68
C MET A 1 8.26 -24.86 15.74
N LEU A 2 7.98 -24.07 14.70
CA LEU A 2 8.48 -22.70 14.58
C LEU A 2 7.67 -21.77 15.49
N HIS A 3 8.13 -21.57 16.73
CA HIS A 3 7.49 -20.64 17.67
C HIS A 3 8.01 -19.23 17.43
N PHE A 4 7.14 -18.36 16.91
CA PHE A 4 7.44 -16.95 16.77
C PHE A 4 7.00 -16.18 18.01
N ALA A 5 7.88 -15.32 18.52
CA ALA A 5 7.52 -14.39 19.57
C ALA A 5 6.39 -13.46 19.08
N ARG A 6 5.42 -13.16 19.95
CA ARG A 6 4.23 -12.35 19.62
C ARG A 6 4.58 -10.98 19.02
N TRP A 7 5.68 -10.38 19.47
CA TRP A 7 6.14 -9.09 18.94
C TRP A 7 6.62 -9.18 17.48
N LYS A 8 7.24 -10.29 17.08
CA LYS A 8 7.66 -10.51 15.67
C LYS A 8 6.44 -10.58 14.77
N ILE A 9 5.39 -11.28 15.22
CA ILE A 9 4.11 -11.37 14.51
C ILE A 9 3.49 -9.98 14.36
N ALA A 10 3.47 -9.18 15.44
CA ALA A 10 2.96 -7.82 15.38
C ALA A 10 3.72 -6.94 14.37
N VAL A 11 5.05 -6.97 14.38
CA VAL A 11 5.88 -6.21 13.43
C VAL A 11 5.61 -6.64 11.98
N ILE A 12 5.49 -7.94 11.73
CA ILE A 12 5.18 -8.46 10.39
C ILE A 12 3.80 -7.95 9.93
N LEU A 13 2.79 -8.02 10.80
CA LEU A 13 1.45 -7.54 10.48
C LEU A 13 1.44 -6.03 10.21
N PHE A 14 2.15 -5.23 11.01
CA PHE A 14 2.29 -3.80 10.78
C PHE A 14 2.98 -3.49 9.44
N ALA A 15 4.04 -4.22 9.09
CA ALA A 15 4.71 -4.05 7.81
C ALA A 15 3.79 -4.38 6.63
N LEU A 16 3.02 -5.47 6.72
CA LEU A 16 2.04 -5.86 5.70
C LEU A 16 0.95 -4.81 5.54
N ILE A 17 0.32 -4.40 6.64
CA ILE A 17 -0.75 -3.38 6.64
C ILE A 17 -0.21 -2.06 6.09
N GLY A 18 0.99 -1.64 6.52
CA GLY A 18 1.64 -0.43 6.02
C GLY A 18 1.88 -0.50 4.52
N GLY A 19 2.41 -1.62 4.02
CA GLY A 19 2.60 -1.83 2.58
C GLY A 19 1.30 -1.79 1.78
N ILE A 20 0.22 -2.36 2.32
CA ILE A 20 -1.11 -2.29 1.70
C ILE A 20 -1.59 -0.84 1.65
N ILE A 21 -1.56 -0.11 2.76
CA ILE A 21 -2.03 1.29 2.81
C ILE A 21 -1.26 2.17 1.83
N VAL A 22 0.06 1.97 1.75
CA VAL A 22 0.96 2.77 0.90
C VAL A 22 0.78 2.43 -0.58
N SER A 23 0.52 1.17 -0.93
CA SER A 23 0.25 0.75 -2.33
C SER A 23 -1.21 0.93 -2.77
N LEU A 24 -2.14 1.11 -1.82
CA LEU A 24 -3.57 1.26 -2.08
C LEU A 24 -3.89 2.34 -3.13
N PRO A 25 -3.28 3.54 -3.13
CA PRO A 25 -3.61 4.59 -4.09
C PRO A 25 -3.29 4.19 -5.53
N ASN A 26 -2.27 3.35 -5.74
CA ASN A 26 -1.87 2.85 -7.06
C ASN A 26 -2.94 1.97 -7.73
N LEU A 27 -3.92 1.48 -6.97
CA LEU A 27 -5.03 0.65 -7.49
C LEU A 27 -6.22 1.47 -8.00
N PHE A 28 -6.24 2.79 -7.77
CA PHE A 28 -7.34 3.66 -8.14
C PHE A 28 -6.96 4.63 -9.26
N SER A 29 -7.95 5.09 -10.05
CA SER A 29 -7.75 6.20 -10.99
C SER A 29 -7.64 7.54 -10.25
N ASP A 30 -7.06 8.54 -10.89
CA ASP A 30 -6.85 9.85 -10.28
C ASP A 30 -8.17 10.54 -9.91
N GLU A 31 -9.24 10.33 -10.69
CA GLU A 31 -10.57 10.88 -10.34
C GLU A 31 -11.13 10.27 -9.05
N ARG A 32 -10.91 8.97 -8.84
CA ARG A 32 -11.36 8.29 -7.61
C ARG A 32 -10.59 8.77 -6.39
N LEU A 33 -9.29 9.02 -6.53
CA LEU A 33 -8.47 9.56 -5.45
C LEU A 33 -8.83 11.01 -5.11
N ALA A 34 -9.22 11.81 -6.10
CA ALA A 34 -9.64 13.20 -5.88
C ALA A 34 -10.89 13.31 -5.00
N GLY A 35 -11.77 12.30 -5.04
CA GLY A 35 -12.98 12.23 -4.19
C GLY A 35 -12.74 11.67 -2.78
N LEU A 36 -11.51 11.26 -2.43
CA LEU A 36 -11.23 10.69 -1.11
C LEU A 36 -11.03 11.79 -0.05
N PRO A 37 -11.42 11.52 1.22
CA PRO A 37 -11.15 12.39 2.35
C PRO A 37 -9.66 12.73 2.49
N ASP A 38 -9.35 13.92 3.01
CA ASP A 38 -7.98 14.41 3.12
C ASP A 38 -7.06 13.57 4.04
N TRP A 39 -7.64 12.74 4.90
CA TRP A 39 -6.90 11.86 5.82
C TRP A 39 -6.45 10.54 5.17
N LEU A 40 -6.95 10.20 3.98
CA LEU A 40 -6.53 9.00 3.24
C LEU A 40 -5.32 9.30 2.34
N PRO A 41 -4.39 8.35 2.19
CA PRO A 41 -3.28 8.50 1.24
C PRO A 41 -3.84 8.62 -0.18
N ARG A 42 -3.56 9.75 -0.82
CA ARG A 42 -3.91 10.02 -2.23
C ARG A 42 -2.67 10.04 -3.14
N GLN A 43 -1.47 10.00 -2.55
CA GLN A 43 -0.23 9.96 -3.31
C GLN A 43 0.06 8.53 -3.78
N LYS A 44 0.17 8.37 -5.11
CA LYS A 44 0.62 7.13 -5.73
C LYS A 44 2.13 7.02 -5.67
N ILE A 45 2.64 5.82 -5.44
CA ILE A 45 4.05 5.51 -5.60
C ILE A 45 4.37 5.46 -7.10
N VAL A 46 5.58 5.87 -7.50
CA VAL A 46 6.03 5.68 -8.88
C VAL A 46 6.17 4.18 -9.16
N LEU A 47 5.37 3.68 -10.09
CA LEU A 47 5.45 2.28 -10.54
C LEU A 47 6.67 2.09 -11.43
N GLY A 48 7.24 0.88 -11.46
CA GLY A 48 8.25 0.54 -12.47
C GLY A 48 7.66 0.57 -13.88
N LEU A 49 8.50 0.73 -14.92
CA LEU A 49 8.04 0.84 -16.31
C LEU A 49 7.12 -0.33 -16.72
N ASP A 50 7.43 -1.56 -16.29
CA ASP A 50 6.61 -2.75 -16.53
C ASP A 50 5.19 -2.64 -15.94
N LEU A 51 5.03 -1.87 -14.87
CA LEU A 51 3.78 -1.71 -14.13
C LEU A 51 3.05 -0.39 -14.47
N GLN A 52 3.70 0.54 -15.16
CA GLN A 52 3.09 1.80 -15.59
C GLN A 52 2.11 1.62 -16.75
N GLY A 53 2.06 0.44 -17.37
CA GLY A 53 1.13 0.13 -18.45
C GLY A 53 1.36 1.03 -19.66
N GLY A 54 2.47 0.82 -20.35
CA GLY A 54 2.80 1.53 -21.58
C GLY A 54 3.47 0.61 -22.59
N SER A 55 2.79 0.37 -23.71
CA SER A 55 3.40 0.16 -25.03
C SER A 55 2.70 1.06 -26.03
#